data_AF-A4X0F5-F1
#
_entry.id   AF-A4X0F5-F1
#
_cell.length_a   1.000
_cell.length_b   1.000
_cell.length_c   1.000
_cell.angle_alpha   90.00
_cell.angle_beta   90.00
_cell.angle_gamma   90.00
#
_symmetry.space_group_name_H-M   'P 1'
#
loop_
_entity.id
_entity.type
_entity.pdbx_description
1 polymer ?
#
loop_
_entity_poly.entity_id
_entity_poly.type
_entity_poly.pdbx_seq_one_letter_code
_entity_poly.pdbx_strand_id
1 'polypeptide(L)'
;MLEQASRPRRRGLRRVAMVLLAGVAGFLVVTSPATWSMIHPTRDQADAGPADLENGQTIFLASDCATCHATPGQPDQTRLGGGRVLDTDFGRFHMPNISPDPVDGIGNWTLAQFTRAVREGVGPDGILPDGQNLYPSFPYTSYQRLDANDVRDMYAYIMSLEPVAGQVPEHELTFPYNIRRGIGLWRLAFLDGQPLPSADEDSADPHQALLARGRYLVEGAGHCAECHSPRSFMGNVIADSRYGGGPSPDGHGHFPNISPDETGIGFWSVNAIANYLETGISPIGKKAGGDMEEVILNTAQLSREDRLAMAMYLKSVPAVDAPGPGRPEPNRTPTVVMLERPAGQAPVLPTSPVAVLAEAADVHVVTTKPLFLDPAAVGTEGAEDGKLLGGARLEVLAREGDRMQVRLDGWQAVGAEQVVYAERGQRILLAVLGDAAMAAVSRKAPEEDPGTGQPWARASLTAWVDGQGLHADLPALWGYAGDLFNSSCATCHSLPHTDRYLANQWIGNLNAMKRFTSLNDEQYRLLLAYLQNHSRDVGPLAEAE
;
A
#
# COMPACT_ATOMS: atom_id res chain seq x y z
N MET A 1 13.36 -93.38 0.20
CA MET A 1 12.14 -92.54 0.26
C MET A 1 12.21 -91.64 1.47
N LEU A 2 12.49 -90.36 1.28
CA LEU A 2 11.60 -89.25 1.69
C LEU A 2 12.29 -87.93 1.35
N GLU A 3 11.62 -87.24 0.45
CA GLU A 3 12.08 -86.15 -0.38
C GLU A 3 11.64 -84.82 0.25
N GLN A 4 12.59 -83.92 0.38
CA GLN A 4 12.50 -82.45 0.45
C GLN A 4 11.13 -81.82 0.79
N ALA A 5 10.97 -81.45 2.06
CA ALA A 5 9.92 -80.54 2.50
C ALA A 5 10.23 -79.07 2.14
N SER A 6 9.34 -78.48 1.33
CA SER A 6 8.88 -77.09 1.32
C SER A 6 9.91 -75.92 1.24
N ARG A 7 10.14 -75.40 0.03
CA ARG A 7 10.70 -74.05 -0.25
C ARG A 7 9.71 -72.97 -0.80
N PRO A 8 8.38 -72.97 -0.55
CA PRO A 8 7.48 -71.98 -1.19
C PRO A 8 7.57 -70.57 -0.57
N ARG A 9 7.88 -70.44 0.74
CA ARG A 9 7.88 -69.15 1.45
C ARG A 9 8.94 -68.13 0.97
N ARG A 10 10.12 -68.60 0.56
CA ARG A 10 11.22 -67.71 0.11
C ARG A 10 10.98 -67.07 -1.26
N ARG A 11 10.22 -67.73 -2.15
CA ARG A 11 9.88 -67.16 -3.48
C ARG A 11 8.82 -66.06 -3.38
N GLY A 12 7.83 -66.23 -2.49
CA GLY A 12 6.83 -65.19 -2.20
C GLY A 12 7.45 -63.94 -1.59
N LEU A 13 8.33 -64.10 -0.59
CA LEU A 13 9.02 -62.99 0.06
C LEU A 13 9.92 -62.20 -0.92
N ARG A 14 10.62 -62.88 -1.83
CA ARG A 14 11.42 -62.22 -2.88
C ARG A 14 10.57 -61.40 -3.85
N ARG A 15 9.40 -61.89 -4.25
CA ARG A 15 8.48 -61.14 -5.12
C ARG A 15 7.95 -59.88 -4.44
N VAL A 16 7.54 -59.99 -3.17
CA VAL A 16 7.10 -58.84 -2.37
C VAL A 16 8.23 -57.82 -2.22
N ALA A 17 9.45 -58.26 -1.89
CA ALA A 17 10.61 -57.38 -1.78
C ALA A 17 10.94 -56.67 -3.11
N MET A 18 10.87 -57.38 -4.25
CA MET A 18 11.09 -56.75 -5.57
C MET A 18 10.01 -55.72 -5.91
N VAL A 19 8.74 -56.00 -5.61
CA VAL A 19 7.64 -55.03 -5.82
C VAL A 19 7.83 -53.80 -4.93
N LEU A 20 8.21 -53.98 -3.66
CA LEU A 20 8.50 -52.87 -2.76
C LEU A 20 9.70 -52.05 -3.24
N LEU A 21 10.79 -52.69 -3.66
CA LEU A 21 11.96 -52.00 -4.21
C LEU A 21 11.63 -51.24 -5.49
N ALA A 22 10.84 -51.83 -6.39
CA ALA A 22 10.37 -51.16 -7.60
C ALA A 22 9.45 -49.98 -7.26
N GLY A 23 8.58 -50.11 -6.25
CA GLY A 23 7.73 -49.03 -5.76
C GLY A 23 8.54 -47.88 -5.16
N VAL A 24 9.55 -48.17 -4.34
CA VAL A 24 10.46 -47.16 -3.76
C VAL A 24 11.27 -46.48 -4.86
N ALA A 25 11.85 -47.24 -5.79
CA ALA A 25 12.58 -46.67 -6.92
C ALA A 25 11.68 -45.78 -7.78
N GLY A 26 10.45 -46.23 -8.09
CA GLY A 26 9.46 -45.45 -8.81
C GLY A 26 9.09 -44.17 -8.07
N PHE A 27 8.86 -44.23 -6.76
CA PHE A 27 8.59 -43.06 -5.92
C PHE A 27 9.76 -42.06 -5.94
N LEU A 28 11.00 -42.54 -5.78
CA LEU A 28 12.19 -41.69 -5.80
C LEU A 28 12.39 -41.00 -7.15
N VAL A 29 12.13 -41.71 -8.25
CA VAL A 29 12.17 -41.12 -9.60
C VAL A 29 11.07 -40.09 -9.77
N VAL A 30 9.81 -40.46 -9.55
CA VAL A 30 8.66 -39.55 -9.75
C VAL A 30 8.77 -38.29 -8.90
N THR A 31 9.26 -38.39 -7.66
CA THR A 31 9.39 -37.25 -6.75
C THR A 31 10.69 -36.46 -6.89
N SER A 32 11.53 -36.81 -7.87
CA SER A 32 12.80 -36.14 -8.11
C SER A 32 12.60 -34.75 -8.75
N PRO A 33 13.39 -33.74 -8.33
CA PRO A 33 13.62 -32.51 -9.08
C PRO A 33 13.74 -32.71 -10.58
N ALA A 34 14.59 -33.66 -11.00
CA ALA A 34 14.86 -33.94 -12.39
C ALA A 34 13.62 -34.39 -13.18
N THR A 35 12.74 -35.21 -12.60
CA THR A 35 11.52 -35.67 -13.28
C THR A 35 10.57 -34.53 -13.59
N TRP A 36 10.40 -33.58 -12.67
CA TRP A 36 9.60 -32.39 -12.95
C TRP A 36 10.22 -31.55 -14.08
N SER A 37 11.54 -31.30 -14.03
CA SER A 37 12.23 -30.52 -15.07
C SER A 37 12.25 -31.21 -16.45
N MET A 38 12.09 -32.54 -16.52
CA MET A 38 12.01 -33.27 -17.79
C MET A 38 10.64 -33.14 -18.48
N ILE A 39 9.57 -32.93 -17.70
CA ILE A 39 8.19 -32.87 -18.23
C ILE A 39 7.65 -31.45 -18.36
N HIS A 40 8.40 -30.45 -17.86
CA HIS A 40 8.10 -29.03 -18.03
C HIS A 40 9.18 -28.41 -18.93
N PRO A 41 8.81 -27.62 -19.95
CA PRO A 41 9.77 -27.01 -20.87
C PRO A 41 10.72 -26.06 -20.13
N THR A 42 11.94 -25.92 -20.65
CA THR A 42 12.92 -24.94 -20.19
C THR A 42 12.36 -23.53 -20.28
N ARG A 43 12.48 -22.79 -19.18
CA ARG A 43 12.00 -21.43 -18.99
C ARG A 43 12.92 -20.40 -19.66
N ASP A 44 12.47 -19.14 -19.65
CA ASP A 44 13.32 -17.98 -19.86
C ASP A 44 14.57 -18.03 -18.95
N GLN A 45 15.71 -17.60 -19.51
CA GLN A 45 16.97 -17.52 -18.80
C GLN A 45 17.39 -16.07 -18.71
N ALA A 46 18.05 -15.71 -17.62
CA ALA A 46 18.58 -14.37 -17.44
C ALA A 46 19.60 -14.11 -18.55
N ASP A 47 19.58 -12.91 -19.11
CA ASP A 47 20.57 -12.52 -20.09
C ASP A 47 21.96 -12.38 -19.45
N ALA A 48 22.98 -12.37 -20.31
CA ALA A 48 24.38 -12.29 -19.87
C ALA A 48 24.80 -10.85 -19.46
N GLY A 49 23.88 -9.90 -19.41
CA GLY A 49 24.13 -8.53 -19.00
C GLY A 49 24.45 -8.41 -17.50
N PRO A 50 24.96 -7.24 -17.08
CA PRO A 50 25.12 -6.94 -15.66
C PRO A 50 23.76 -6.90 -14.96
N ALA A 51 23.73 -7.30 -13.69
CA ALA A 51 22.54 -7.18 -12.87
C ALA A 51 22.25 -5.72 -12.52
N ASP A 52 20.98 -5.34 -12.50
CA ASP A 52 20.51 -4.04 -12.04
C ASP A 52 20.12 -4.13 -10.56
N LEU A 53 20.88 -3.47 -9.68
CA LEU A 53 20.64 -3.52 -8.24
C LEU A 53 19.41 -2.70 -7.80
N GLU A 54 19.03 -1.66 -8.54
CA GLU A 54 17.84 -0.85 -8.23
C GLU A 54 16.57 -1.63 -8.57
N ASN A 55 16.55 -2.30 -9.73
CA ASN A 55 15.51 -3.26 -10.06
C ASN A 55 15.50 -4.42 -9.04
N GLY A 56 16.68 -4.95 -8.69
CA GLY A 56 16.83 -6.01 -7.70
C GLY A 56 16.25 -5.66 -6.33
N GLN A 57 16.48 -4.43 -5.87
CA GLN A 57 15.87 -3.91 -4.64
C GLN A 57 14.35 -3.82 -4.77
N THR A 58 13.85 -3.34 -5.91
CA THR A 58 12.41 -3.22 -6.17
C THR A 58 11.72 -4.59 -6.13
N ILE A 59 12.30 -5.60 -6.78
CA ILE A 59 11.77 -6.97 -6.78
C ILE A 59 11.91 -7.62 -5.41
N PHE A 60 12.98 -7.35 -4.66
CA PHE A 60 13.14 -7.80 -3.28
C PHE A 60 12.03 -7.25 -2.36
N LEU A 61 11.72 -5.95 -2.48
CA LEU A 61 10.64 -5.30 -1.74
C LEU A 61 9.28 -5.84 -2.17
N ALA A 62 9.03 -5.90 -3.48
CA ALA A 62 7.77 -6.42 -4.01
C ALA A 62 7.54 -7.89 -3.64
N SER A 63 8.61 -8.67 -3.51
CA SER A 63 8.55 -10.09 -3.10
C SER A 63 8.42 -10.30 -1.60
N ASP A 64 8.46 -9.23 -0.80
CA ASP A 64 8.27 -9.29 0.66
C ASP A 64 9.27 -10.22 1.37
N CYS A 65 10.49 -10.34 0.84
CA CYS A 65 11.51 -11.27 1.34
C CYS A 65 11.85 -11.02 2.82
N ALA A 66 11.94 -9.75 3.22
CA ALA A 66 12.35 -9.36 4.57
C ALA A 66 11.36 -9.79 5.67
N THR A 67 10.05 -9.79 5.38
CA THR A 67 9.00 -10.18 6.35
C THR A 67 9.20 -11.59 6.89
N CYS A 68 9.74 -12.49 6.06
CA CYS A 68 10.07 -13.85 6.46
C CYS A 68 11.53 -14.03 6.89
N HIS A 69 12.48 -13.37 6.23
CA HIS A 69 13.89 -13.69 6.36
C HIS A 69 14.74 -12.70 7.18
N ALA A 70 14.22 -11.53 7.54
CA ALA A 70 14.92 -10.66 8.47
C ALA A 70 14.99 -11.33 9.86
N THR A 71 16.12 -11.16 10.55
CA THR A 71 16.26 -11.65 11.92
C THR A 71 15.21 -10.97 12.82
N PRO A 72 14.38 -11.73 13.56
CA PRO A 72 13.33 -11.16 14.39
C PRO A 72 13.88 -10.19 15.45
N GLY A 73 13.15 -9.09 15.69
CA GLY A 73 13.42 -8.15 16.79
C GLY A 73 14.51 -7.11 16.52
N GLN A 74 15.00 -7.00 15.29
CA GLN A 74 15.92 -5.94 14.87
C GLN A 74 15.22 -4.92 13.94
N PRO A 75 15.65 -3.65 13.93
CA PRO A 75 15.02 -2.61 13.11
C PRO A 75 15.39 -2.69 11.62
N ASP A 76 16.53 -3.31 11.30
CA ASP A 76 17.03 -3.39 9.93
C ASP A 76 16.50 -4.64 9.20
N GLN A 77 15.60 -4.41 8.25
CA GLN A 77 14.97 -5.45 7.43
C GLN A 77 15.91 -6.09 6.40
N THR A 78 17.09 -5.52 6.17
CA THR A 78 18.10 -6.06 5.24
C THR A 78 19.04 -7.08 5.89
N ARG A 79 18.94 -7.27 7.21
CA ARG A 79 19.72 -8.26 7.97
C ARG A 79 19.03 -9.63 7.90
N LEU A 80 19.26 -10.34 6.80
CA LEU A 80 18.55 -11.56 6.40
C LEU A 80 18.99 -12.86 7.09
N GLY A 81 19.18 -12.82 8.42
CA GLY A 81 19.64 -13.97 9.22
C GLY A 81 18.60 -15.07 9.46
N GLY A 82 17.35 -14.86 9.05
CA GLY A 82 16.24 -15.80 9.27
C GLY A 82 15.85 -15.95 10.74
N GLY A 83 15.15 -17.04 11.05
CA GLY A 83 14.78 -17.41 12.41
C GLY A 83 13.35 -17.05 12.82
N ARG A 84 12.56 -16.40 11.95
CA ARG A 84 11.11 -16.33 12.12
C ARG A 84 10.53 -17.74 12.14
N VAL A 85 9.48 -17.94 12.94
CA VAL A 85 8.78 -19.21 13.05
C VAL A 85 7.36 -19.02 12.54
N LEU A 86 6.95 -19.87 11.60
CA LEU A 86 5.57 -20.00 11.17
C LEU A 86 5.00 -21.28 11.77
N ASP A 87 4.07 -21.12 12.72
CA ASP A 87 3.33 -22.25 13.29
C ASP A 87 2.12 -22.56 12.42
N THR A 88 1.95 -23.84 12.08
CA THR A 88 0.90 -24.28 11.15
C THR A 88 0.35 -25.63 11.58
N ASP A 89 -0.78 -26.02 11.01
CA ASP A 89 -1.33 -27.37 11.15
C ASP A 89 -0.38 -28.49 10.68
N PHE A 90 0.63 -28.15 9.86
CA PHE A 90 1.65 -29.09 9.37
C PHE A 90 2.86 -29.23 10.32
N GLY A 91 2.97 -28.33 11.30
CA GLY A 91 4.11 -28.18 12.21
C GLY A 91 4.78 -26.81 12.09
N ARG A 92 5.95 -26.67 12.68
CA ARG A 92 6.68 -25.38 12.76
C ARG A 92 7.69 -25.26 11.64
N PHE A 93 7.53 -24.24 10.80
CA PHE A 93 8.54 -23.84 9.83
C PHE A 93 9.45 -22.79 10.45
N HIS A 94 10.75 -22.93 10.20
CA HIS A 94 11.80 -22.03 10.63
C HIS A 94 12.39 -21.38 9.38
N MET A 95 12.21 -20.07 9.20
CA MET A 95 12.64 -19.38 7.99
C MET A 95 14.17 -19.37 7.92
N PRO A 96 14.78 -19.82 6.80
CA PRO A 96 16.23 -19.93 6.68
C PRO A 96 16.90 -18.56 6.61
N ASN A 97 18.18 -18.54 6.96
CA ASN A 97 19.08 -17.43 6.68
C ASN A 97 19.34 -17.38 5.16
N ILE A 98 19.04 -16.24 4.53
CA ILE A 98 19.29 -16.02 3.09
C ILE A 98 20.28 -14.88 2.86
N SER A 99 21.03 -14.50 3.90
CA SER A 99 22.09 -13.50 3.77
C SER A 99 23.24 -14.02 2.90
N PRO A 100 24.16 -13.14 2.46
CA PRO A 100 25.34 -13.55 1.69
C PRO A 100 26.39 -14.31 2.50
N ASP A 101 26.10 -14.70 3.73
CA ASP A 101 27.01 -15.52 4.53
C ASP A 101 27.31 -16.85 3.81
N PRO A 102 28.59 -17.23 3.64
CA PRO A 102 28.96 -18.40 2.86
C PRO A 102 28.71 -19.72 3.60
N VAL A 103 28.53 -19.71 4.92
CA VAL A 103 28.39 -20.92 5.74
C VAL A 103 26.94 -21.14 6.13
N ASP A 104 26.30 -20.09 6.65
CA ASP A 104 24.97 -20.16 7.24
C ASP A 104 23.88 -19.59 6.33
N GLY A 105 24.26 -18.81 5.31
CA GLY A 105 23.36 -18.20 4.33
C GLY A 105 23.46 -18.81 2.92
N ILE A 106 23.14 -18.01 1.90
CA ILE A 106 23.18 -18.41 0.48
C ILE A 106 24.46 -17.98 -0.22
N GLY A 107 25.50 -17.53 0.50
CA GLY A 107 26.68 -16.91 -0.10
C GLY A 107 27.46 -17.77 -1.09
N ASN A 108 27.33 -19.10 -0.99
CA ASN A 108 27.93 -20.08 -1.90
C ASN A 108 26.98 -20.58 -3.00
N TRP A 109 25.75 -20.09 -3.05
CA TRP A 109 24.81 -20.46 -4.10
C TRP A 109 25.23 -19.81 -5.41
N THR A 110 24.96 -20.48 -6.52
CA THR A 110 25.03 -19.88 -7.85
C THR A 110 23.68 -19.25 -8.18
N LEU A 111 23.66 -18.28 -9.09
CA LEU A 111 22.41 -17.73 -9.63
C LEU A 111 21.47 -18.85 -10.10
N ALA A 112 21.98 -19.86 -10.80
CA ALA A 112 21.17 -20.99 -11.26
C ALA A 112 20.51 -21.78 -10.11
N GLN A 113 21.22 -21.96 -8.99
CA GLN A 113 20.66 -22.61 -7.80
C GLN A 113 19.60 -21.73 -7.13
N PHE A 114 19.85 -20.42 -7.02
CA PHE A 114 18.89 -19.47 -6.50
C PHE A 114 17.61 -19.41 -7.36
N THR A 115 17.75 -19.31 -8.69
CA THR A 115 16.63 -19.31 -9.64
C THR A 115 15.80 -20.58 -9.51
N ARG A 116 16.42 -21.76 -9.38
CA ARG A 116 15.70 -23.02 -9.17
C ARG A 116 15.00 -23.07 -7.81
N ALA A 117 15.59 -22.51 -6.76
CA ALA A 117 14.93 -22.42 -5.47
C ALA A 117 13.66 -21.56 -5.58
N VAL A 118 13.81 -20.32 -6.07
CA VAL A 118 12.73 -19.33 -6.18
C VAL A 118 11.62 -19.77 -7.12
N ARG A 119 11.96 -20.26 -8.33
CA ARG A 119 10.96 -20.54 -9.39
C ARG A 119 10.50 -21.99 -9.44
N GLU A 120 11.24 -22.94 -8.88
CA GLU A 120 10.93 -24.38 -8.96
C GLU A 120 10.82 -25.07 -7.61
N GLY A 121 11.09 -24.37 -6.51
CA GLY A 121 11.12 -24.94 -5.17
C GLY A 121 12.22 -26.00 -5.01
N VAL A 122 13.39 -25.82 -5.65
CA VAL A 122 14.52 -26.76 -5.53
C VAL A 122 15.76 -26.10 -4.96
N GLY A 123 16.14 -26.52 -3.75
CA GLY A 123 17.41 -26.11 -3.12
C GLY A 123 18.60 -26.92 -3.64
N PRO A 124 19.84 -26.39 -3.48
CA PRO A 124 21.05 -27.05 -3.94
C PRO A 124 21.45 -28.27 -3.10
N ASP A 125 21.01 -28.35 -1.84
CA ASP A 125 21.31 -29.51 -1.00
C ASP A 125 20.53 -30.75 -1.44
N GLY A 126 20.95 -31.92 -1.00
CA GLY A 126 20.23 -33.17 -1.24
C GLY A 126 21.16 -34.37 -1.30
N ILE A 127 20.58 -35.56 -1.17
CA ILE A 127 21.30 -36.84 -1.29
C ILE A 127 21.67 -37.11 -2.75
N LEU A 128 20.85 -36.63 -3.68
CA LEU A 128 21.01 -36.79 -5.11
C LEU A 128 21.47 -35.46 -5.74
N PRO A 129 22.23 -35.50 -6.84
CA PRO A 129 22.80 -34.30 -7.47
C PRO A 129 21.76 -33.36 -8.10
N ASP A 130 20.48 -33.75 -8.13
CA ASP A 130 19.38 -32.97 -8.69
C ASP A 130 18.77 -31.96 -7.69
N GLY A 131 19.16 -32.05 -6.41
CA GLY A 131 18.75 -31.15 -5.34
C GLY A 131 17.61 -31.68 -4.47
N GLN A 132 17.12 -30.82 -3.58
CA GLN A 132 16.06 -31.13 -2.61
C GLN A 132 14.81 -30.31 -2.89
N ASN A 133 13.64 -30.94 -2.76
CA ASN A 133 12.38 -30.22 -2.82
C ASN A 133 12.25 -29.34 -1.56
N LEU A 134 11.99 -28.05 -1.77
CA LEU A 134 11.67 -27.09 -0.72
C LEU A 134 10.18 -27.16 -0.38
N TYR A 135 9.83 -26.88 0.87
CA TYR A 135 8.44 -26.88 1.29
C TYR A 135 7.68 -25.70 0.67
N PRO A 136 6.39 -25.88 0.33
CA PRO A 136 5.57 -24.85 -0.34
C PRO A 136 5.21 -23.67 0.57
N SER A 137 5.62 -23.68 1.83
CA SER A 137 5.66 -22.47 2.66
C SER A 137 6.59 -21.39 2.07
N PHE A 138 7.57 -21.80 1.25
CA PHE A 138 8.25 -20.91 0.33
C PHE A 138 7.39 -20.77 -0.93
N PRO A 139 6.85 -19.58 -1.28
CA PRO A 139 5.78 -19.44 -2.26
C PRO A 139 6.28 -19.49 -3.72
N TYR A 140 7.04 -20.54 -4.06
CA TYR A 140 7.56 -20.77 -5.42
C TYR A 140 6.45 -21.00 -6.45
N THR A 141 5.23 -21.38 -6.02
CA THR A 141 4.04 -21.41 -6.89
C THR A 141 3.58 -20.04 -7.37
N SER A 142 3.99 -18.98 -6.67
CA SER A 142 3.81 -17.58 -7.04
C SER A 142 5.06 -17.04 -7.73
N TYR A 143 6.24 -17.18 -7.12
CA TYR A 143 7.50 -16.70 -7.68
C TYR A 143 7.93 -17.35 -8.99
N GLN A 144 7.39 -18.51 -9.35
CA GLN A 144 7.58 -19.04 -10.70
C GLN A 144 7.19 -18.04 -11.79
N ARG A 145 6.34 -17.05 -11.49
CA ARG A 145 5.92 -16.01 -12.45
C ARG A 145 6.93 -14.88 -12.65
N LEU A 146 7.98 -14.81 -11.83
CA LEU A 146 9.05 -13.82 -11.97
C LEU A 146 9.83 -14.05 -13.27
N ASP A 147 10.25 -12.96 -13.90
CA ASP A 147 11.17 -12.96 -15.03
C ASP A 147 12.58 -13.37 -14.59
N ALA A 148 13.34 -14.05 -15.44
CA ALA A 148 14.67 -14.49 -15.09
C ALA A 148 15.66 -13.34 -14.83
N ASN A 149 15.53 -12.20 -15.52
CA ASN A 149 16.36 -11.02 -15.25
C ASN A 149 16.03 -10.41 -13.90
N ASP A 150 14.74 -10.32 -13.53
CA ASP A 150 14.32 -9.85 -12.22
C ASP A 150 14.83 -10.76 -11.09
N VAL A 151 14.88 -12.08 -11.31
CA VAL A 151 15.48 -13.02 -10.35
C VAL A 151 16.99 -12.85 -10.26
N ARG A 152 17.68 -12.58 -11.37
CA ARG A 152 19.12 -12.23 -11.37
C ARG A 152 19.39 -10.96 -10.59
N ASP A 153 18.61 -9.94 -10.83
CA ASP A 153 18.74 -8.62 -10.23
C ASP A 153 18.46 -8.70 -8.71
N MET A 154 17.39 -9.39 -8.32
CA MET A 154 17.07 -9.67 -6.92
C MET A 154 18.18 -10.48 -6.22
N TYR A 155 18.72 -11.50 -6.89
CA TYR A 155 19.86 -12.27 -6.37
C TYR A 155 21.08 -11.37 -6.14
N ALA A 156 21.43 -10.54 -7.13
CA ALA A 156 22.56 -9.62 -7.03
C ALA A 156 22.35 -8.60 -5.90
N TYR A 157 21.14 -8.08 -5.73
CA TYR A 157 20.79 -7.20 -4.62
C TYR A 157 20.98 -7.90 -3.26
N ILE A 158 20.42 -9.10 -3.07
CA ILE A 158 20.60 -9.88 -1.83
C ILE A 158 22.08 -10.11 -1.55
N MET A 159 22.85 -10.51 -2.58
CA MET A 159 24.30 -10.74 -2.48
C MET A 159 25.13 -9.50 -2.19
N SER A 160 24.56 -8.30 -2.34
CA SER A 160 25.20 -7.03 -1.98
C SER A 160 25.00 -6.62 -0.51
N LEU A 161 24.08 -7.29 0.21
CA LEU A 161 23.75 -6.98 1.60
C LEU A 161 24.80 -7.50 2.58
N GLU A 162 24.74 -7.04 3.83
CA GLU A 162 25.67 -7.46 4.87
C GLU A 162 25.44 -8.94 5.26
N PRO A 163 26.47 -9.80 5.26
CA PRO A 163 26.38 -11.16 5.75
C PRO A 163 25.89 -11.24 7.20
N VAL A 164 25.07 -12.25 7.49
CA VAL A 164 24.59 -12.54 8.85
C VAL A 164 24.98 -13.98 9.19
N ALA A 165 25.89 -14.16 10.14
CA ALA A 165 26.23 -15.48 10.64
C ALA A 165 25.16 -15.99 11.62
N GLY A 166 24.96 -17.30 11.69
CA GLY A 166 24.02 -17.98 12.58
C GLY A 166 23.11 -18.94 11.83
N GLN A 167 23.09 -20.20 12.28
CA GLN A 167 22.17 -21.23 11.78
C GLN A 167 20.82 -21.13 12.46
N VAL A 168 19.78 -21.26 11.66
CA VAL A 168 18.41 -21.43 12.18
C VAL A 168 18.13 -22.92 12.41
N PRO A 169 17.26 -23.28 13.36
CA PRO A 169 16.81 -24.65 13.54
C PRO A 169 16.18 -25.24 12.27
N GLU A 170 16.25 -26.57 12.10
CA GLU A 170 15.48 -27.27 11.08
C GLU A 170 13.98 -27.18 11.35
N HIS A 171 13.16 -27.37 10.31
CA HIS A 171 11.70 -27.42 10.46
C HIS A 171 11.25 -28.58 11.35
N GLU A 172 10.27 -28.32 12.20
CA GLU A 172 9.67 -29.32 13.07
C GLU A 172 8.28 -29.72 12.54
N LEU A 173 8.29 -30.53 11.49
CA LEU A 173 7.06 -30.96 10.82
C LEU A 173 6.56 -32.30 11.36
N THR A 174 5.24 -32.45 11.37
CA THR A 174 4.60 -33.71 11.79
C THR A 174 4.63 -34.74 10.66
N PHE A 175 4.53 -36.03 11.00
CA PHE A 175 4.35 -37.07 9.97
C PHE A 175 2.97 -36.91 9.30
N PRO A 176 2.86 -37.02 7.97
CA PRO A 176 3.90 -37.43 7.01
C PRO A 176 4.70 -36.27 6.37
N TYR A 177 4.45 -35.02 6.77
CA TYR A 177 5.03 -33.82 6.16
C TYR A 177 6.54 -33.69 6.39
N ASN A 178 7.08 -34.33 7.42
CA ASN A 178 8.53 -34.44 7.64
C ASN A 178 9.28 -35.25 6.55
N ILE A 179 8.57 -36.01 5.71
CA ILE A 179 9.18 -36.74 4.59
C ILE A 179 9.31 -35.80 3.39
N ARG A 180 10.41 -35.05 3.35
CA ARG A 180 10.68 -34.02 2.31
C ARG A 180 10.52 -34.52 0.86
N ARG A 181 10.82 -35.79 0.56
CA ARG A 181 10.59 -36.34 -0.80
C ARG A 181 9.12 -36.41 -1.19
N GLY A 182 8.18 -36.52 -0.25
CA GLY A 182 6.75 -36.45 -0.52
C GLY A 182 6.31 -35.15 -1.20
N ILE A 183 7.04 -34.04 -0.96
CA ILE A 183 6.78 -32.75 -1.61
C ILE A 183 6.95 -32.81 -3.13
N GLY A 184 7.73 -33.76 -3.66
CA GLY A 184 7.82 -33.96 -5.11
C GLY A 184 6.47 -34.30 -5.74
N LEU A 185 5.59 -35.04 -5.05
CA LEU A 185 4.23 -35.31 -5.52
C LEU A 185 3.35 -34.05 -5.46
N TRP A 186 3.47 -33.27 -4.39
CA TRP A 186 2.76 -32.01 -4.24
C TRP A 186 3.12 -31.05 -5.37
N ARG A 187 4.42 -30.91 -5.66
CA ARG A 187 4.92 -30.03 -6.72
C ARG A 187 4.46 -30.48 -8.10
N LEU A 188 4.44 -31.78 -8.40
CA LEU A 188 3.87 -32.30 -9.65
C LEU A 188 2.38 -31.98 -9.81
N ALA A 189 1.63 -31.86 -8.71
CA ALA A 189 0.20 -31.57 -8.75
C ALA A 189 -0.12 -30.08 -8.84
N PHE A 190 0.71 -29.21 -8.26
CA PHE A 190 0.36 -27.80 -8.02
C PHE A 190 1.34 -26.76 -8.59
N LEU A 191 2.51 -27.18 -9.09
CA LEU A 191 3.44 -26.30 -9.80
C LEU A 191 3.36 -26.55 -11.30
N ASP A 192 2.72 -25.64 -12.02
CA ASP A 192 2.45 -25.73 -13.47
C ASP A 192 3.62 -25.28 -14.36
N GLY A 193 4.60 -24.59 -13.79
CA GLY A 193 5.79 -24.12 -14.49
C GLY A 193 5.51 -23.06 -15.55
N GLN A 194 4.30 -22.49 -15.60
CA GLN A 194 3.94 -21.53 -16.63
C GLN A 194 4.41 -20.12 -16.23
N PRO A 195 5.07 -19.36 -17.13
CA PRO A 195 5.26 -17.94 -16.91
C PRO A 195 3.89 -17.24 -16.91
N LEU A 196 3.83 -16.02 -16.37
CA LEU A 196 2.70 -15.17 -16.72
C LEU A 196 2.72 -15.01 -18.24
N PRO A 197 1.57 -15.11 -18.93
CA PRO A 197 1.51 -14.66 -20.30
C PRO A 197 2.10 -13.26 -20.32
N SER A 198 3.09 -13.00 -21.17
CA SER A 198 3.47 -11.62 -21.44
C SER A 198 2.16 -10.91 -21.76
N ALA A 199 1.89 -9.77 -21.13
CA ALA A 199 1.01 -8.87 -21.85
C ALA A 199 1.66 -8.63 -23.21
N ASP A 200 0.89 -8.24 -24.22
CA ASP A 200 1.54 -7.66 -25.38
C ASP A 200 2.35 -6.47 -24.81
N GLU A 201 3.66 -6.64 -24.58
CA GLU A 201 4.56 -5.56 -24.15
C GLU A 201 4.59 -4.49 -25.24
N ASP A 202 4.23 -4.91 -26.47
CA ASP A 202 3.91 -4.11 -27.65
C ASP A 202 2.45 -3.61 -27.71
N SER A 203 1.63 -3.86 -26.69
CA SER A 203 0.29 -3.27 -26.58
C SER A 203 0.46 -1.76 -26.50
N ALA A 204 0.09 -1.08 -27.58
CA ALA A 204 0.02 0.37 -27.61
C ALA A 204 -1.03 0.95 -26.63
N ASP A 205 -1.82 0.11 -25.94
CA ASP A 205 -2.74 0.51 -24.87
C ASP A 205 -2.02 0.52 -23.50
N PRO A 206 -1.79 1.72 -22.90
CA PRO A 206 -1.19 1.85 -21.58
C PRO A 206 -1.97 1.15 -20.47
N HIS A 207 -3.28 0.97 -20.63
CA HIS A 207 -4.11 0.31 -19.63
C HIS A 207 -3.78 -1.19 -19.51
N GLN A 208 -3.50 -1.86 -20.64
CA GLN A 208 -3.10 -3.27 -20.63
C GLN A 208 -1.70 -3.45 -20.02
N ALA A 209 -0.76 -2.55 -20.33
CA ALA A 209 0.57 -2.57 -19.73
C ALA A 209 0.50 -2.44 -18.20
N LEU A 210 -0.35 -1.53 -17.70
CA LEU A 210 -0.54 -1.34 -16.26
C LEU A 210 -1.19 -2.55 -15.57
N LEU A 211 -2.19 -3.16 -16.20
CA LEU A 211 -2.79 -4.42 -15.70
C LEU A 211 -1.78 -5.58 -15.70
N ALA A 212 -0.90 -5.64 -16.70
CA ALA A 212 0.15 -6.65 -16.78
C ALA A 212 1.16 -6.52 -15.65
N ARG A 213 1.64 -5.28 -15.42
CA ARG A 213 2.53 -4.95 -14.31
C ARG A 213 1.87 -5.27 -12.97
N GLY A 214 0.60 -4.90 -12.81
CA GLY A 214 -0.18 -5.22 -11.61
C GLY A 214 -0.31 -6.72 -11.38
N ARG A 215 -0.61 -7.49 -12.45
CA ARG A 215 -0.65 -8.95 -12.39
C ARG A 215 0.69 -9.54 -11.98
N TYR A 216 1.79 -9.05 -12.56
CA TYR A 216 3.13 -9.48 -12.23
C TYR A 216 3.47 -9.30 -10.74
N LEU A 217 3.14 -8.12 -10.22
CA LEU A 217 3.38 -7.78 -8.82
C LEU A 217 2.44 -8.49 -7.85
N VAL A 218 1.20 -8.80 -8.22
CA VAL A 218 0.22 -9.43 -7.30
C VAL A 218 0.28 -10.96 -7.35
N GLU A 219 0.34 -11.54 -8.55
CA GLU A 219 0.35 -13.01 -8.75
C GLU A 219 1.74 -13.62 -8.62
N GLY A 220 2.77 -12.82 -8.90
CA GLY A 220 4.17 -13.21 -8.91
C GLY A 220 4.89 -12.74 -7.66
N ALA A 221 5.48 -11.54 -7.74
CA ALA A 221 6.35 -11.00 -6.69
C ALA A 221 5.64 -10.96 -5.34
N GLY A 222 4.57 -10.18 -5.19
CA GLY A 222 3.89 -9.97 -3.91
C GLY A 222 3.00 -11.11 -3.45
N HIS A 223 2.90 -12.21 -4.21
CA HIS A 223 2.26 -13.48 -3.85
C HIS A 223 0.95 -13.35 -3.04
N CYS A 224 0.13 -12.33 -3.32
CA CYS A 224 -0.90 -11.86 -2.39
C CYS A 224 -1.97 -12.94 -2.11
N ALA A 225 -2.16 -13.83 -3.08
CA ALA A 225 -3.07 -14.97 -2.98
C ALA A 225 -2.64 -16.01 -1.92
N GLU A 226 -1.37 -16.06 -1.53
CA GLU A 226 -0.86 -17.03 -0.55
C GLU A 226 -1.43 -16.78 0.86
N CYS A 227 -1.72 -15.52 1.20
CA CYS A 227 -2.42 -15.16 2.44
C CYS A 227 -3.91 -14.93 2.19
N HIS A 228 -4.26 -14.21 1.11
CA HIS A 228 -5.64 -13.79 0.87
C HIS A 228 -6.50 -14.81 0.11
N SER A 229 -6.21 -16.11 0.19
CA SER A 229 -7.06 -17.15 -0.42
C SER A 229 -7.25 -18.32 0.53
N PRO A 230 -8.39 -19.04 0.43
CA PRO A 230 -8.57 -20.25 1.21
C PRO A 230 -7.65 -21.36 0.69
N ARG A 231 -7.19 -22.20 1.61
CA ARG A 231 -6.32 -23.35 1.32
C ARG A 231 -7.07 -24.67 1.47
N SER A 232 -6.71 -25.64 0.64
CA SER A 232 -7.20 -27.01 0.76
C SER A 232 -6.49 -27.75 1.91
N PHE A 233 -6.92 -28.98 2.20
CA PHE A 233 -6.22 -29.85 3.17
C PHE A 233 -4.77 -30.16 2.78
N MET A 234 -4.39 -30.03 1.50
CA MET A 234 -3.02 -30.19 1.01
C MET A 234 -2.21 -28.89 1.11
N GLY A 235 -2.79 -27.82 1.65
CA GLY A 235 -2.15 -26.52 1.81
C GLY A 235 -2.06 -25.70 0.53
N ASN A 236 -2.53 -26.17 -0.63
CA ASN A 236 -2.56 -25.37 -1.86
C ASN A 236 -3.71 -24.36 -1.85
N VAL A 237 -3.52 -23.22 -2.53
CA VAL A 237 -4.58 -22.24 -2.79
C VAL A 237 -5.68 -22.89 -3.65
N ILE A 238 -6.94 -22.65 -3.27
CA ILE A 238 -8.12 -23.09 -4.04
C ILE A 238 -8.36 -22.07 -5.16
N ALA A 239 -8.17 -22.49 -6.42
CA ALA A 239 -8.19 -21.59 -7.58
C ALA A 239 -9.50 -20.79 -7.73
N ASP A 240 -10.65 -21.45 -7.56
CA ASP A 240 -11.97 -20.82 -7.74
C ASP A 240 -12.35 -19.80 -6.66
N SER A 241 -11.57 -19.73 -5.57
CA SER A 241 -11.79 -18.80 -4.46
C SER A 241 -10.55 -17.95 -4.17
N ARG A 242 -9.64 -17.84 -5.15
CA ARG A 242 -8.44 -17.01 -5.06
C ARG A 242 -8.85 -15.57 -4.70
N TYR A 243 -8.12 -14.95 -3.77
CA TYR A 243 -8.42 -13.61 -3.21
C TYR A 243 -9.64 -13.51 -2.29
N GLY A 244 -10.38 -14.61 -2.06
CA GLY A 244 -11.55 -14.64 -1.18
C GLY A 244 -11.26 -14.53 0.32
N GLY A 245 -10.00 -14.45 0.75
CA GLY A 245 -9.61 -14.51 2.15
C GLY A 245 -9.65 -15.94 2.73
N GLY A 246 -9.33 -16.08 4.01
CA GLY A 246 -9.24 -17.39 4.65
C GLY A 246 -8.70 -17.35 6.07
N PRO A 247 -8.85 -18.44 6.85
CA PRO A 247 -8.21 -18.55 8.15
C PRO A 247 -6.68 -18.45 8.03
N SER A 248 -6.03 -17.84 9.00
CA SER A 248 -4.56 -17.83 9.06
C SER A 248 -4.02 -19.25 9.32
N PRO A 249 -2.84 -19.60 8.80
CA PRO A 249 -2.24 -20.93 8.98
C PRO A 249 -2.03 -21.35 10.44
N ASP A 250 -1.86 -20.38 11.35
CA ASP A 250 -1.70 -20.60 12.79
C ASP A 250 -3.05 -20.78 13.52
N GLY A 251 -4.17 -20.63 12.82
CA GLY A 251 -5.52 -20.81 13.36
C GLY A 251 -6.01 -19.68 14.28
N HIS A 252 -5.27 -18.58 14.41
CA HIS A 252 -5.58 -17.50 15.36
C HIS A 252 -6.22 -16.25 14.73
N GLY A 253 -6.28 -16.19 13.41
CA GLY A 253 -6.73 -15.02 12.66
C GLY A 253 -7.42 -15.36 11.35
N HIS A 254 -7.68 -14.31 10.57
CA HIS A 254 -8.34 -14.41 9.28
C HIS A 254 -7.81 -13.34 8.33
N PHE A 255 -7.31 -13.76 7.18
CA PHE A 255 -6.94 -12.87 6.09
C PHE A 255 -8.21 -12.41 5.36
N PRO A 256 -8.39 -11.10 5.14
CA PRO A 256 -9.60 -10.58 4.53
C PRO A 256 -9.69 -10.93 3.05
N ASN A 257 -10.91 -10.95 2.52
CA ASN A 257 -11.18 -10.97 1.09
C ASN A 257 -10.65 -9.68 0.42
N ILE A 258 -9.83 -9.84 -0.63
CA ILE A 258 -9.27 -8.73 -1.43
C ILE A 258 -9.72 -8.78 -2.91
N SER A 259 -10.74 -9.57 -3.22
CA SER A 259 -11.43 -9.51 -4.50
C SER A 259 -12.33 -8.25 -4.58
N PRO A 260 -12.78 -7.83 -5.78
CA PRO A 260 -13.65 -6.67 -5.94
C PRO A 260 -15.11 -6.89 -5.49
N ASP A 261 -15.40 -7.96 -4.74
CA ASP A 261 -16.69 -8.20 -4.12
C ASP A 261 -16.98 -7.22 -2.95
N GLU A 262 -18.25 -6.99 -2.64
CA GLU A 262 -18.69 -6.16 -1.51
C GLU A 262 -18.23 -6.70 -0.15
N THR A 263 -18.01 -8.02 -0.03
CA THR A 263 -17.41 -8.65 1.15
C THR A 263 -15.90 -8.43 1.27
N GLY A 264 -15.25 -7.94 0.21
CA GLY A 264 -13.83 -7.61 0.13
C GLY A 264 -13.56 -6.13 -0.10
N ILE A 265 -12.80 -5.81 -1.15
CA ILE A 265 -12.39 -4.43 -1.51
C ILE A 265 -13.31 -3.79 -2.56
N GLY A 266 -14.52 -4.30 -2.74
CA GLY A 266 -15.48 -3.82 -3.74
C GLY A 266 -15.75 -2.31 -3.68
N PHE A 267 -15.87 -1.75 -2.47
CA PHE A 267 -16.10 -0.32 -2.25
C PHE A 267 -14.84 0.55 -2.28
N TRP A 268 -13.65 -0.07 -2.34
CA TRP A 268 -12.40 0.68 -2.40
C TRP A 268 -12.13 1.08 -3.84
N SER A 269 -11.79 2.35 -4.05
CA SER A 269 -11.25 2.83 -5.31
C SER A 269 -9.83 2.29 -5.52
N VAL A 270 -9.35 2.32 -6.77
CA VAL A 270 -7.95 1.99 -7.10
C VAL A 270 -6.98 2.83 -6.25
N ASN A 271 -7.23 4.14 -6.14
CA ASN A 271 -6.41 5.02 -5.30
C ASN A 271 -6.47 4.66 -3.82
N ALA A 272 -7.63 4.26 -3.30
CA ALA A 272 -7.75 3.82 -1.91
C ALA A 272 -6.89 2.59 -1.62
N ILE A 273 -6.84 1.64 -2.55
CA ILE A 273 -5.98 0.45 -2.42
C ILE A 273 -4.51 0.85 -2.51
N ALA A 274 -4.12 1.68 -3.48
CA ALA A 274 -2.74 2.15 -3.62
C ALA A 274 -2.26 2.96 -2.39
N ASN A 275 -3.13 3.80 -1.82
CA ASN A 275 -2.85 4.54 -0.58
C ASN A 275 -2.80 3.60 0.64
N TYR A 276 -3.61 2.55 0.67
CA TYR A 276 -3.51 1.53 1.72
C TYR A 276 -2.16 0.81 1.65
N LEU A 277 -1.69 0.44 0.46
CA LEU A 277 -0.36 -0.15 0.24
C LEU A 277 0.79 0.82 0.58
N GLU A 278 0.53 2.13 0.69
CA GLU A 278 1.51 3.13 1.12
C GLU A 278 1.52 3.37 2.62
N THR A 279 0.33 3.51 3.20
CA THR A 279 0.17 4.06 4.55
C THR A 279 -0.25 3.01 5.56
N GLY A 280 -0.75 1.87 5.07
CA GLY A 280 -1.46 0.88 5.87
C GLY A 280 -2.81 1.37 6.40
N ILE A 281 -3.34 2.51 5.95
CA ILE A 281 -4.60 3.07 6.47
C ILE A 281 -5.72 2.86 5.45
N SER A 282 -6.75 2.10 5.85
CA SER A 282 -7.92 1.86 5.00
C SER A 282 -8.79 3.11 4.84
N PRO A 283 -9.71 3.16 3.86
CA PRO A 283 -10.59 4.31 3.64
C PRO A 283 -11.46 4.71 4.83
N ILE A 284 -11.65 3.79 5.79
CA ILE A 284 -12.41 4.04 7.03
C ILE A 284 -11.48 4.29 8.24
N GLY A 285 -10.21 4.61 8.00
CA GLY A 285 -9.24 4.97 9.05
C GLY A 285 -8.72 3.79 9.88
N LYS A 286 -9.02 2.55 9.51
CA LYS A 286 -8.43 1.38 10.18
C LYS A 286 -7.03 1.11 9.65
N LYS A 287 -6.07 1.01 10.56
CA LYS A 287 -4.69 0.62 10.27
C LYS A 287 -4.60 -0.88 9.96
N ALA A 288 -3.64 -1.24 9.10
CA ALA A 288 -3.17 -2.60 8.91
C ALA A 288 -2.67 -3.16 10.25
N GLY A 289 -2.80 -4.46 10.44
CA GLY A 289 -2.32 -5.14 11.63
C GLY A 289 -1.92 -6.58 11.31
N GLY A 290 -1.23 -7.22 12.25
CA GLY A 290 -0.66 -8.55 12.04
C GLY A 290 0.39 -8.52 10.91
N ASP A 291 0.52 -9.63 10.18
CA ASP A 291 1.52 -9.74 9.10
C ASP A 291 1.37 -8.66 8.02
N MET A 292 0.15 -8.17 7.78
CA MET A 292 -0.08 -7.10 6.78
C MET A 292 0.63 -5.80 7.16
N GLU A 293 0.83 -5.49 8.45
CA GLU A 293 1.58 -4.30 8.87
C GLU A 293 3.04 -4.37 8.38
N GLU A 294 3.65 -5.55 8.39
CA GLU A 294 5.00 -5.77 7.89
C GLU A 294 5.07 -5.72 6.37
N VAL A 295 4.09 -6.30 5.68
CA VAL A 295 3.94 -6.19 4.21
C VAL A 295 3.86 -4.73 3.78
N ILE A 296 3.14 -3.89 4.53
CA ILE A 296 3.02 -2.45 4.25
C ILE A 296 4.38 -1.75 4.28
N LEU A 297 5.31 -2.16 5.16
CA LEU A 297 6.65 -1.56 5.21
C LEU A 297 7.40 -1.75 3.88
N ASN A 298 7.18 -2.87 3.20
CA ASN A 298 7.77 -3.13 1.89
C ASN A 298 7.00 -2.44 0.77
N THR A 299 5.66 -2.56 0.74
CA THR A 299 4.86 -1.96 -0.34
C THR A 299 4.90 -0.43 -0.33
N ALA A 300 5.07 0.21 0.83
CA ALA A 300 5.21 1.65 0.96
C ALA A 300 6.45 2.21 0.25
N GLN A 301 7.49 1.39 0.11
CA GLN A 301 8.72 1.73 -0.59
C GLN A 301 8.63 1.53 -2.12
N LEU A 302 7.59 0.84 -2.60
CA LEU A 302 7.34 0.73 -4.03
C LEU A 302 6.88 2.06 -4.62
N SER A 303 7.16 2.23 -5.91
CA SER A 303 6.68 3.37 -6.67
C SER A 303 5.15 3.49 -6.58
N ARG A 304 4.65 4.72 -6.64
CA ARG A 304 3.19 4.95 -6.69
C ARG A 304 2.56 4.27 -7.91
N GLU A 305 3.27 4.21 -9.02
CA GLU A 305 2.83 3.54 -10.25
C GLU A 305 2.64 2.04 -10.03
N ASP A 306 3.59 1.35 -9.38
CA ASP A 306 3.48 -0.06 -9.04
C ASP A 306 2.30 -0.33 -8.09
N ARG A 307 2.13 0.49 -7.06
CA ARG A 307 0.97 0.38 -6.14
C ARG A 307 -0.36 0.58 -6.86
N LEU A 308 -0.43 1.50 -7.83
CA LEU A 308 -1.60 1.70 -8.68
C LEU A 308 -1.83 0.51 -9.62
N ALA A 309 -0.76 -0.07 -10.19
CA ALA A 309 -0.82 -1.26 -11.02
C ALA A 309 -1.42 -2.43 -10.25
N MET A 310 -0.89 -2.70 -9.04
CA MET A 310 -1.40 -3.73 -8.13
C MET A 310 -2.87 -3.51 -7.80
N ALA A 311 -3.25 -2.27 -7.45
CA ALA A 311 -4.62 -1.90 -7.14
C ALA A 311 -5.58 -2.11 -8.33
N MET A 312 -5.17 -1.71 -9.54
CA MET A 312 -5.96 -1.92 -10.76
C MET A 312 -6.14 -3.40 -11.07
N TYR A 313 -5.08 -4.19 -10.95
CA TYR A 313 -5.17 -5.63 -11.16
C TYR A 313 -6.12 -6.30 -10.16
N LEU A 314 -6.01 -5.98 -8.86
CA LEU A 314 -6.93 -6.49 -7.83
C LEU A 314 -8.40 -6.11 -8.08
N LYS A 315 -8.66 -4.96 -8.70
CA LYS A 315 -10.04 -4.60 -9.13
C LYS A 315 -10.51 -5.35 -10.37
N SER A 316 -9.61 -5.99 -11.11
CA SER A 316 -9.92 -6.73 -12.35
C SER A 316 -10.15 -8.23 -12.15
N VAL A 317 -9.73 -8.79 -11.00
CA VAL A 317 -9.90 -10.23 -10.72
C VAL A 317 -11.37 -10.58 -10.50
N PRO A 318 -11.78 -11.85 -10.69
CA PRO A 318 -13.14 -12.28 -10.37
C PRO A 318 -13.53 -11.95 -8.93
N ALA A 319 -14.72 -11.40 -8.74
CA ALA A 319 -15.29 -11.18 -7.42
C ALA A 319 -15.60 -12.52 -6.75
N VAL A 320 -15.20 -12.66 -5.48
CA VAL A 320 -15.47 -13.83 -4.65
C VAL A 320 -16.34 -13.39 -3.49
N ASP A 321 -17.54 -13.95 -3.38
CA ASP A 321 -18.44 -13.73 -2.25
C ASP A 321 -17.97 -14.56 -1.04
N ALA A 322 -17.24 -13.93 -0.13
CA ALA A 322 -16.62 -14.58 1.02
C ALA A 322 -16.60 -13.64 2.23
N PRO A 323 -17.71 -13.53 2.98
CA PRO A 323 -17.75 -12.70 4.18
C PRO A 323 -16.85 -13.28 5.27
N GLY A 324 -15.90 -12.48 5.74
CA GLY A 324 -15.04 -12.84 6.85
C GLY A 324 -15.82 -12.94 8.19
N PRO A 325 -15.26 -13.62 9.21
CA PRO A 325 -15.90 -13.76 10.51
C PRO A 325 -16.30 -12.41 11.14
N GLY A 326 -17.54 -12.30 11.60
CA GLY A 326 -18.05 -11.09 12.28
C GLY A 326 -18.27 -9.88 11.36
N ARG A 327 -18.16 -10.03 10.04
CA ARG A 327 -18.52 -8.97 9.08
C ARG A 327 -20.04 -8.95 8.86
N PRO A 328 -20.67 -7.76 8.76
CA PRO A 328 -22.08 -7.68 8.41
C PRO A 328 -22.30 -8.21 6.99
N GLU A 329 -23.42 -8.88 6.76
CA GLU A 329 -23.81 -9.29 5.42
C GLU A 329 -24.05 -8.05 4.54
N PRO A 330 -23.50 -8.01 3.31
CA PRO A 330 -23.81 -6.94 2.37
C PRO A 330 -25.31 -6.87 2.09
N ASN A 331 -25.85 -5.66 2.10
CA ASN A 331 -27.26 -5.45 1.79
C ASN A 331 -27.50 -5.52 0.26
N ARG A 332 -27.72 -6.73 -0.24
CA ARG A 332 -28.05 -6.99 -1.66
C ARG A 332 -29.51 -6.74 -2.01
N THR A 333 -30.30 -6.19 -1.08
CA THR A 333 -31.70 -5.89 -1.34
C THR A 333 -31.83 -4.54 -2.06
N PRO A 334 -32.91 -4.33 -2.83
CA PRO A 334 -33.17 -3.01 -3.44
C PRO A 334 -33.52 -1.92 -2.40
N THR A 335 -33.63 -2.28 -1.12
CA THR A 335 -33.96 -1.34 -0.06
C THR A 335 -32.66 -0.75 0.49
N VAL A 336 -32.50 0.57 0.40
CA VAL A 336 -31.36 1.25 1.02
C VAL A 336 -31.52 1.19 2.54
N VAL A 337 -30.75 0.34 3.20
CA VAL A 337 -30.62 0.33 4.65
C VAL A 337 -29.55 1.33 5.02
N MET A 338 -29.98 2.50 5.50
CA MET A 338 -29.07 3.46 6.10
C MET A 338 -28.65 2.92 7.47
N LEU A 339 -27.35 2.69 7.67
CA LEU A 339 -26.84 2.43 9.02
C LEU A 339 -27.22 3.63 9.91
N GLU A 340 -27.62 3.35 11.15
CA GLU A 340 -27.82 4.41 12.13
C GLU A 340 -26.53 5.23 12.22
N ARG A 341 -26.61 6.51 11.86
CA ARG A 341 -25.47 7.42 12.03
C ARG A 341 -25.14 7.39 13.53
N PRO A 342 -23.90 7.03 13.91
CA PRO A 342 -23.48 7.25 15.28
C PRO A 342 -23.63 8.75 15.53
N ALA A 343 -24.57 9.13 16.39
CA ALA A 343 -24.74 10.52 16.77
C ALA A 343 -23.42 10.97 17.42
N GLY A 344 -22.71 11.91 16.79
CA GLY A 344 -21.60 12.63 17.44
C GLY A 344 -20.20 12.56 16.81
N GLN A 345 -19.94 11.84 15.71
CA GLN A 345 -18.64 11.90 15.04
C GLN A 345 -18.67 12.85 13.84
N ALA A 346 -18.59 14.15 14.11
CA ALA A 346 -18.07 15.07 13.11
C ALA A 346 -16.59 14.71 12.86
N PRO A 347 -16.13 14.63 11.60
CA PRO A 347 -14.73 14.38 11.32
C PRO A 347 -13.88 15.47 11.99
N VAL A 348 -12.88 15.05 12.76
CA VAL A 348 -11.96 15.95 13.45
C VAL A 348 -11.04 16.57 12.39
N LEU A 349 -11.13 17.89 12.22
CA LEU A 349 -10.22 18.62 11.34
C LEU A 349 -8.83 18.69 11.99
N PRO A 350 -7.74 18.67 11.20
CA PRO A 350 -6.38 18.64 11.73
C PRO A 350 -6.02 20.00 12.33
N THR A 351 -6.23 20.18 13.64
CA THR A 351 -5.78 21.36 14.39
C THR A 351 -4.57 21.03 15.23
N SER A 352 -3.59 21.94 15.32
CA SER A 352 -2.41 21.72 16.14
C SER A 352 -2.75 21.93 17.63
N PRO A 353 -2.13 21.16 18.55
CA PRO A 353 -2.24 21.43 19.98
C PRO A 353 -1.74 22.84 20.34
N VAL A 354 -2.31 23.45 21.38
CA VAL A 354 -1.92 24.79 21.86
C VAL A 354 -0.43 24.92 22.12
N ALA A 355 0.22 23.86 22.63
CA ALA A 355 1.67 23.85 22.86
C ALA A 355 2.49 24.04 21.57
N VAL A 356 2.07 23.44 20.45
CA VAL A 356 2.73 23.60 19.16
C VAL A 356 2.48 25.00 18.60
N LEU A 357 1.24 25.51 18.75
CA LEU A 357 0.89 26.87 18.32
C LEU A 357 1.61 27.96 19.13
N ALA A 358 2.03 27.67 20.36
CA ALA A 358 2.78 28.60 21.21
C ALA A 358 4.16 28.96 20.64
N GLU A 359 4.75 28.07 19.85
CA GLU A 359 6.11 28.23 19.29
C GLU A 359 6.11 28.60 17.79
N ALA A 360 4.97 28.47 17.10
CA ALA A 360 4.88 28.65 15.66
C ALA A 360 4.98 30.12 15.21
N ALA A 361 5.84 30.45 14.25
CA ALA A 361 5.90 31.80 13.67
C ALA A 361 4.72 32.05 12.71
N ASP A 362 4.29 31.01 11.99
CA ASP A 362 3.18 31.02 11.05
C ASP A 362 2.13 30.00 11.48
N VAL A 363 0.85 30.35 11.33
CA VAL A 363 -0.28 29.45 11.58
C VAL A 363 -1.29 29.55 10.45
N HIS A 364 -2.03 28.46 10.23
CA HIS A 364 -2.97 28.33 9.14
C HIS A 364 -4.37 28.07 9.68
N VAL A 365 -5.36 28.76 9.12
CA VAL A 365 -6.76 28.59 9.51
C VAL A 365 -7.29 27.27 8.98
N VAL A 366 -7.75 26.42 9.89
CA VAL A 366 -8.33 25.11 9.57
C VAL A 366 -9.85 25.23 9.49
N THR A 367 -10.44 25.88 10.50
CA THR A 367 -11.87 26.17 10.58
C THR A 367 -12.09 27.67 10.46
N THR A 368 -13.12 28.04 9.71
CA THR A 368 -13.62 29.41 9.63
C THR A 368 -13.79 29.99 11.03
N LYS A 369 -13.16 31.13 11.30
CA LYS A 369 -13.12 31.70 12.65
C LYS A 369 -13.24 33.22 12.65
N PRO A 370 -13.81 33.81 13.70
CA PRO A 370 -13.90 35.26 13.82
C PRO A 370 -12.52 35.90 13.96
N LEU A 371 -12.40 37.14 13.50
CA LEU A 371 -11.26 38.02 13.76
C LEU A 371 -11.76 39.26 14.52
N PHE A 372 -10.90 39.81 15.37
CA PHE A 372 -11.23 40.94 16.23
C PHE A 372 -10.13 42.01 16.15
N LEU A 373 -10.48 43.28 16.12
CA LEU A 373 -9.51 44.37 16.28
C LEU A 373 -9.21 44.60 17.76
N ASP A 374 -10.21 44.42 18.62
CA ASP A 374 -10.07 44.54 20.07
C ASP A 374 -9.74 43.18 20.72
N PRO A 375 -8.58 43.02 21.40
CA PRO A 375 -8.25 41.79 22.10
C PRO A 375 -9.27 41.41 23.20
N ALA A 376 -9.97 42.38 23.79
CA ALA A 376 -10.97 42.13 24.82
C ALA A 376 -12.26 41.49 24.26
N ALA A 377 -12.52 41.65 22.96
CA ALA A 377 -13.71 41.10 22.29
C ALA A 377 -13.54 39.63 21.89
N VAL A 378 -12.31 39.10 21.86
CA VAL A 378 -12.02 37.73 21.42
C VAL A 378 -12.82 36.72 22.24
N GLY A 379 -13.62 35.89 21.56
CA GLY A 379 -14.50 34.89 22.18
C GLY A 379 -15.90 35.41 22.54
N THR A 380 -16.21 36.69 22.29
CA THR A 380 -17.55 37.25 22.47
C THR A 380 -18.35 37.12 21.17
N GLU A 381 -19.45 36.37 21.21
CA GLU A 381 -20.32 36.15 20.05
C GLU A 381 -20.99 37.46 19.59
N GLY A 382 -20.92 37.75 18.29
CA GLY A 382 -21.52 38.95 17.68
C GLY A 382 -20.68 40.22 17.80
N ALA A 383 -19.48 40.14 18.39
CA ALA A 383 -18.53 41.26 18.50
C ALA A 383 -17.38 41.16 17.47
N GLU A 384 -17.45 40.21 16.53
CA GLU A 384 -16.42 40.00 15.53
C GLU A 384 -16.36 41.12 14.47
N ASP A 385 -15.15 41.53 14.12
CA ASP A 385 -14.89 42.55 13.09
C ASP A 385 -14.74 41.92 11.69
N GLY A 386 -14.93 40.61 11.59
CA GLY A 386 -14.84 39.84 10.36
C GLY A 386 -14.60 38.37 10.64
N LYS A 387 -14.25 37.62 9.59
CA LYS A 387 -13.91 36.20 9.68
C LYS A 387 -12.76 35.84 8.77
N LEU A 388 -11.94 34.93 9.24
CA LEU A 388 -10.90 34.25 8.48
C LEU A 388 -11.44 32.93 7.96
N LEU A 389 -11.02 32.56 6.75
CA LEU A 389 -11.47 31.36 6.05
C LEU A 389 -10.39 30.29 6.06
N GLY A 390 -10.82 29.02 5.94
CA GLY A 390 -9.91 27.87 5.90
C GLY A 390 -8.85 28.01 4.79
N GLY A 391 -7.61 27.67 5.12
CA GLY A 391 -6.44 27.81 4.27
C GLY A 391 -5.69 29.15 4.43
N ALA A 392 -6.21 30.11 5.19
CA ALA A 392 -5.52 31.39 5.38
C ALA A 392 -4.25 31.26 6.23
N ARG A 393 -3.13 31.75 5.70
CA ARG A 393 -1.86 31.88 6.42
C ARG A 393 -1.85 33.16 7.25
N LEU A 394 -1.37 33.05 8.47
CA LEU A 394 -1.30 34.11 9.45
C LEU A 394 0.09 34.12 10.09
N GLU A 395 0.74 35.28 10.11
CA GLU A 395 1.99 35.46 10.86
C GLU A 395 1.66 35.85 12.30
N VAL A 396 2.25 35.17 13.27
CA VAL A 396 2.00 35.43 14.69
C VAL A 396 2.92 36.55 15.19
N LEU A 397 2.33 37.66 15.62
CA LEU A 397 3.06 38.84 16.12
C LEU A 397 3.22 38.83 17.65
N ALA A 398 2.16 38.45 18.36
CA ALA A 398 2.14 38.44 19.83
C ALA A 398 1.13 37.40 20.36
N ARG A 399 1.28 37.02 21.63
CA ARG A 399 0.40 36.04 22.30
C ARG A 399 0.01 36.55 23.69
N GLU A 400 -1.28 36.43 24.02
CA GLU A 400 -1.84 36.79 25.32
C GLU A 400 -2.83 35.71 25.79
N GLY A 401 -2.35 34.78 26.61
CA GLY A 401 -3.14 33.60 27.01
C GLY A 401 -3.51 32.76 25.78
N ASP A 402 -4.79 32.47 25.60
CA ASP A 402 -5.31 31.72 24.44
C ASP A 402 -5.54 32.60 23.20
N ARG A 403 -5.21 33.89 23.27
CA ARG A 403 -5.38 34.86 22.16
C ARG A 403 -4.04 35.10 21.47
N MET A 404 -4.11 35.28 20.16
CA MET A 404 -2.94 35.59 19.35
C MET A 404 -3.21 36.81 18.49
N GLN A 405 -2.27 37.75 18.52
CA GLN A 405 -2.23 38.83 17.55
C GLN A 405 -1.54 38.31 16.31
N VAL A 406 -2.24 38.39 15.19
CA VAL A 406 -1.81 37.84 13.91
C VAL A 406 -1.82 38.92 12.83
N ARG A 407 -0.91 38.80 11.86
CA ARG A 407 -0.93 39.56 10.62
C ARG A 407 -1.45 38.66 9.51
N LEU A 408 -2.45 39.17 8.80
CA LEU A 408 -2.94 38.63 7.54
C LEU A 408 -2.46 39.51 6.41
N ASP A 409 -1.72 38.92 5.47
CA ASP A 409 -1.28 39.56 4.24
C ASP A 409 -2.03 38.97 3.03
N GLY A 410 -2.37 39.82 2.06
CA GLY A 410 -3.07 39.39 0.85
C GLY A 410 -3.35 40.54 -0.11
N TRP A 411 -4.38 40.38 -0.94
CA TRP A 411 -4.80 41.32 -1.97
C TRP A 411 -6.26 41.72 -1.83
N GLN A 412 -6.58 42.97 -2.16
CA GLN A 412 -7.96 43.46 -2.26
C GLN A 412 -8.20 44.10 -3.62
N ALA A 413 -9.31 43.75 -4.26
CA ALA A 413 -9.77 44.43 -5.46
C ALA A 413 -10.37 45.79 -5.08
N VAL A 414 -9.98 46.86 -5.79
CA VAL A 414 -10.54 48.19 -5.57
C VAL A 414 -12.05 48.16 -5.88
N GLY A 415 -12.87 48.65 -4.95
CA GLY A 415 -14.33 48.58 -4.99
C GLY A 415 -14.94 47.30 -4.39
N ALA A 416 -14.12 46.35 -3.92
CA ALA A 416 -14.54 45.14 -3.22
C ALA A 416 -13.62 44.84 -2.01
N GLU A 417 -13.31 45.88 -1.24
CA GLU A 417 -12.39 45.85 -0.09
C GLU A 417 -12.89 45.04 1.11
N GLN A 418 -14.10 44.46 1.02
CA GLN A 418 -14.65 43.58 2.05
C GLN A 418 -13.98 42.20 2.08
N VAL A 419 -13.29 41.80 1.01
CA VAL A 419 -12.70 40.47 0.89
C VAL A 419 -11.19 40.58 0.71
N VAL A 420 -10.45 39.76 1.45
CA VAL A 420 -9.00 39.59 1.28
C VAL A 420 -8.77 38.30 0.51
N TYR A 421 -7.98 38.39 -0.57
CA TYR A 421 -7.63 37.28 -1.44
C TYR A 421 -6.16 36.89 -1.25
N ALA A 422 -5.83 35.62 -1.49
CA ALA A 422 -4.45 35.15 -1.43
C ALA A 422 -3.61 35.73 -2.55
N GLU A 423 -4.17 35.75 -3.76
CA GLU A 423 -3.50 36.19 -4.99
C GLU A 423 -4.38 37.13 -5.81
N ARG A 424 -3.74 37.88 -6.72
CA ARG A 424 -4.41 38.86 -7.58
C ARG A 424 -5.10 38.19 -8.77
N GLY A 425 -6.43 38.28 -8.81
CA GLY A 425 -7.24 37.72 -9.90
C GLY A 425 -7.74 36.30 -9.66
N GLN A 426 -7.17 35.61 -8.65
CA GLN A 426 -7.64 34.30 -8.19
C GLN A 426 -8.57 34.46 -6.99
N ARG A 427 -9.74 33.84 -7.07
CA ARG A 427 -10.79 33.87 -6.04
C ARG A 427 -10.50 32.88 -4.92
N ILE A 428 -9.30 33.00 -4.33
CA ILE A 428 -8.85 32.28 -3.15
C ILE A 428 -9.05 33.21 -1.96
N LEU A 429 -10.17 33.07 -1.25
CA LEU A 429 -10.55 34.02 -0.20
C LEU A 429 -9.85 33.63 1.10
N LEU A 430 -9.17 34.59 1.72
CA LEU A 430 -8.53 34.44 3.03
C LEU A 430 -9.40 34.98 4.17
N ALA A 431 -10.11 36.09 3.92
CA ALA A 431 -10.93 36.74 4.94
C ALA A 431 -12.11 37.51 4.33
N VAL A 432 -13.16 37.66 5.14
CA VAL A 432 -14.27 38.59 4.89
C VAL A 432 -14.33 39.56 6.07
N LEU A 433 -14.19 40.85 5.78
CA LEU A 433 -14.03 41.91 6.77
C LEU A 433 -15.37 42.63 7.01
N GLY A 434 -15.62 43.03 8.26
CA GLY A 434 -16.61 44.04 8.61
C GLY A 434 -16.07 45.45 8.44
N ASP A 435 -16.93 46.46 8.60
CA ASP A 435 -16.60 47.86 8.33
C ASP A 435 -15.39 48.36 9.13
N ALA A 436 -15.30 48.00 10.41
CA ALA A 436 -14.19 48.39 11.27
C ALA A 436 -12.85 47.77 10.81
N ALA A 437 -12.84 46.45 10.53
CA ALA A 437 -11.65 45.77 10.01
C ALA A 437 -11.23 46.32 8.64
N MET A 438 -12.17 46.61 7.73
CA MET A 438 -11.87 47.22 6.44
C MET A 438 -11.16 48.57 6.59
N ALA A 439 -11.56 49.40 7.55
CA ALA A 439 -10.93 50.69 7.82
C ALA A 439 -9.52 50.53 8.41
N ALA A 440 -9.25 49.43 9.12
CA ALA A 440 -7.96 49.13 9.73
C ALA A 440 -6.92 48.50 8.77
N VAL A 441 -7.31 48.11 7.56
CA VAL A 441 -6.38 47.51 6.58
C VAL A 441 -5.38 48.54 6.05
N SER A 442 -4.09 48.22 6.14
CA SER A 442 -3.02 48.95 5.45
C SER A 442 -2.92 48.50 3.99
N ARG A 443 -3.03 49.43 3.04
CA ARG A 443 -3.03 49.14 1.60
C ARG A 443 -1.88 49.86 0.90
N LYS A 444 -1.20 49.14 0.00
CA LYS A 444 -0.23 49.75 -0.94
C LYS A 444 -0.96 50.41 -2.12
N ALA A 445 -0.21 51.15 -2.94
CA ALA A 445 -0.74 51.71 -4.17
C ALA A 445 -1.32 50.60 -5.06
N PRO A 446 -2.51 50.81 -5.69
CA PRO A 446 -3.10 49.80 -6.56
C PRO A 446 -2.23 49.51 -7.79
N GLU A 447 -2.22 48.25 -8.20
CA GLU A 447 -1.56 47.73 -9.40
C GLU A 447 -2.61 47.05 -10.29
N GLU A 448 -2.58 47.30 -11.60
CA GLU A 448 -3.52 46.69 -12.55
C GLU A 448 -3.19 45.22 -12.81
N ASP A 449 -4.22 44.36 -12.77
CA ASP A 449 -4.12 42.97 -13.18
C ASP A 449 -4.00 42.86 -14.71
N PRO A 450 -2.93 42.27 -15.26
CA PRO A 450 -2.72 42.18 -16.71
C PRO A 450 -3.81 41.44 -17.48
N GLY A 451 -4.50 40.49 -16.84
CA GLY A 451 -5.54 39.68 -17.49
C GLY A 451 -6.89 40.38 -17.57
N THR A 452 -7.29 41.10 -16.51
CA THR A 452 -8.63 41.68 -16.38
C THR A 452 -8.70 43.20 -16.43
N GLY A 453 -7.55 43.89 -16.28
CA GLY A 453 -7.50 45.35 -16.10
C GLY A 453 -8.08 45.84 -14.76
N GLN A 454 -8.48 44.93 -13.86
CA GLN A 454 -8.98 45.28 -12.54
C GLN A 454 -7.81 45.79 -11.68
N PRO A 455 -7.93 46.95 -11.00
CA PRO A 455 -6.93 47.39 -10.04
C PRO A 455 -7.04 46.62 -8.71
N TRP A 456 -5.88 46.23 -8.18
CA TRP A 456 -5.73 45.49 -6.92
C TRP A 456 -4.67 46.13 -6.04
N ALA A 457 -4.90 46.18 -4.73
CA ALA A 457 -3.94 46.67 -3.75
C ALA A 457 -3.47 45.53 -2.84
N ARG A 458 -2.16 45.45 -2.60
CA ARG A 458 -1.64 44.62 -1.51
C ARG A 458 -2.14 45.16 -0.18
N ALA A 459 -2.71 44.28 0.63
CA ALA A 459 -3.37 44.58 1.87
C ALA A 459 -2.73 43.81 3.02
N SER A 460 -2.61 44.47 4.17
CA SER A 460 -2.13 43.86 5.41
C SER A 460 -3.04 44.30 6.56
N LEU A 461 -3.49 43.33 7.36
CA LEU A 461 -4.34 43.56 8.53
C LEU A 461 -3.72 42.89 9.74
N THR A 462 -3.56 43.63 10.83
CA THR A 462 -3.25 43.06 12.14
C THR A 462 -4.54 42.92 12.93
N ALA A 463 -4.82 41.72 13.43
CA ALA A 463 -6.03 41.41 14.18
C ALA A 463 -5.73 40.37 15.26
N TRP A 464 -6.70 40.14 16.14
CA TRP A 464 -6.68 39.15 17.20
C TRP A 464 -7.60 37.98 16.86
N VAL A 465 -7.14 36.79 17.22
CA VAL A 465 -7.87 35.53 17.07
C VAL A 465 -7.66 34.67 18.33
N ASP A 466 -8.55 33.72 18.58
CA ASP A 466 -8.27 32.65 19.55
C ASP A 466 -7.23 31.64 18.99
N GLY A 467 -6.73 30.73 19.83
CA GLY A 467 -5.83 29.66 19.41
C GLY A 467 -6.51 28.45 18.75
N GLN A 468 -7.84 28.37 18.76
CA GLN A 468 -8.57 27.20 18.28
C GLN A 468 -8.67 27.19 16.75
N GLY A 469 -8.79 25.99 16.16
CA GLY A 469 -9.03 25.89 14.72
C GLY A 469 -7.84 26.28 13.84
N LEU A 470 -6.62 26.22 14.38
CA LEU A 470 -5.37 26.59 13.70
C LEU A 470 -4.43 25.40 13.57
N HIS A 471 -3.57 25.42 12.54
CA HIS A 471 -2.51 24.44 12.33
C HIS A 471 -1.16 25.13 12.08
N ALA A 472 -0.09 24.63 12.70
CA ALA A 472 1.26 25.19 12.56
C ALA A 472 1.99 24.72 11.29
N ASP A 473 1.57 23.60 10.70
CA ASP A 473 2.24 22.94 9.58
C ASP A 473 1.33 22.91 8.34
N LEU A 474 1.70 23.68 7.32
CA LEU A 474 0.96 23.78 6.06
C LEU A 474 1.03 22.48 5.23
N PRO A 475 2.21 21.87 4.99
CA PRO A 475 2.29 20.55 4.36
C PRO A 475 1.35 19.51 4.97
N ALA A 476 1.27 19.42 6.31
CA ALA A 476 0.38 18.48 6.97
C ALA A 476 -1.12 18.81 6.73
N LEU A 477 -1.48 20.09 6.74
CA LEU A 477 -2.84 20.54 6.43
C LEU A 477 -3.24 20.23 4.98
N TRP A 478 -2.31 20.41 4.03
CA TRP A 478 -2.50 20.03 2.62
C TRP A 478 -2.50 18.52 2.39
N GLY A 479 -1.72 17.75 3.16
CA GLY A 479 -1.82 16.29 3.19
C GLY A 479 -3.24 15.84 3.54
N TYR A 480 -3.81 16.37 4.63
CA TYR A 480 -5.19 16.09 5.01
C TYR A 480 -6.20 16.47 3.90
N ALA A 481 -6.06 17.64 3.30
CA ALA A 481 -6.98 18.08 2.25
C ALA A 481 -6.85 17.24 0.96
N GLY A 482 -5.64 16.78 0.63
CA GLY A 482 -5.40 15.82 -0.45
C GLY A 482 -6.02 14.44 -0.17
N ASP A 483 -5.91 13.95 1.07
CA ASP A 483 -6.57 12.72 1.51
C ASP A 483 -8.09 12.86 1.49
N LEU A 484 -8.61 14.02 1.90
CA LEU A 484 -10.03 14.35 1.84
C LEU A 484 -10.52 14.37 0.39
N PHE A 485 -9.76 14.96 -0.53
CA PHE A 485 -10.05 14.94 -1.96
C PHE A 485 -10.11 13.51 -2.48
N ASN A 486 -9.12 12.69 -2.12
CA ASN A 486 -9.03 11.32 -2.60
C ASN A 486 -10.16 10.44 -2.05
N SER A 487 -10.34 10.43 -0.73
CA SER A 487 -11.35 9.62 -0.05
C SER A 487 -12.79 10.03 -0.41
N SER A 488 -13.04 11.32 -0.66
CA SER A 488 -14.40 11.80 -0.93
C SER A 488 -14.78 11.71 -2.41
N CYS A 489 -13.81 11.80 -3.33
CA CYS A 489 -14.09 11.92 -4.76
C CYS A 489 -13.69 10.67 -5.56
N ALA A 490 -12.65 9.93 -5.14
CA ALA A 490 -12.17 8.77 -5.90
C ALA A 490 -13.13 7.58 -5.85
N THR A 491 -14.13 7.61 -4.97
CA THR A 491 -15.19 6.59 -4.89
C THR A 491 -16.02 6.52 -6.16
N CYS A 492 -16.21 7.64 -6.86
CA CYS A 492 -17.13 7.72 -8.00
C CYS A 492 -16.41 7.73 -9.36
N HIS A 493 -15.21 8.31 -9.43
CA HIS A 493 -14.44 8.43 -10.67
C HIS A 493 -12.95 8.58 -10.39
N SER A 494 -12.11 8.32 -11.39
CA SER A 494 -10.69 8.70 -11.34
C SER A 494 -10.56 10.21 -11.13
N LEU A 495 -9.68 10.61 -10.24
CA LEU A 495 -9.51 12.03 -9.91
C LEU A 495 -8.78 12.76 -11.05
N PRO A 496 -9.23 13.96 -11.44
CA PRO A 496 -8.38 14.85 -12.21
C PRO A 496 -7.18 15.29 -11.36
N HIS A 497 -6.01 15.46 -11.99
CA HIS A 497 -4.89 16.15 -11.35
C HIS A 497 -5.31 17.57 -10.93
N THR A 498 -4.74 18.06 -9.82
CA THR A 498 -5.10 19.36 -9.23
C THR A 498 -4.78 20.53 -10.16
N ASP A 499 -3.75 20.39 -10.98
CA ASP A 499 -3.27 21.34 -11.98
C ASP A 499 -4.04 21.32 -13.31
N ARG A 500 -5.04 20.44 -13.46
CA ARG A 500 -5.87 20.39 -14.67
C ARG A 500 -6.73 21.64 -14.85
N TYR A 501 -7.11 22.28 -13.75
CA TYR A 501 -8.02 23.43 -13.73
C TYR A 501 -7.34 24.67 -13.14
N LEU A 502 -7.88 25.84 -13.48
CA LEU A 502 -7.53 27.11 -12.86
C LEU A 502 -8.15 27.23 -11.46
N ALA A 503 -7.57 28.05 -10.57
CA ALA A 503 -8.09 28.31 -9.23
C ALA A 503 -9.56 28.74 -9.26
N ASN A 504 -9.94 29.56 -10.24
CA ASN A 504 -11.31 30.03 -10.40
C ASN A 504 -12.27 28.96 -10.95
N GLN A 505 -11.76 27.98 -11.70
CA GLN A 505 -12.56 26.88 -12.25
C GLN A 505 -12.92 25.84 -11.18
N TRP A 506 -12.04 25.61 -10.21
CA TRP A 506 -12.27 24.68 -9.10
C TRP A 506 -13.53 24.99 -8.29
N ILE A 507 -13.92 26.27 -8.18
CA ILE A 507 -15.15 26.69 -7.50
C ILE A 507 -16.37 26.03 -8.14
N GLY A 508 -16.49 26.10 -9.47
CA GLY A 508 -17.61 25.52 -10.20
C GLY A 508 -17.58 23.99 -10.18
N ASN A 509 -16.40 23.40 -10.41
CA ASN A 509 -16.22 21.95 -10.43
C ASN A 509 -16.57 21.31 -9.08
N LEU A 510 -16.04 21.84 -7.98
CA LEU A 510 -16.31 21.30 -6.65
C LEU A 510 -17.76 21.56 -6.21
N ASN A 511 -18.32 22.74 -6.53
CA ASN A 511 -19.71 23.07 -6.20
C ASN A 511 -20.72 22.14 -6.90
N ALA A 512 -20.45 21.74 -8.16
CA ALA A 512 -21.27 20.76 -8.87
C ALA A 512 -21.29 19.38 -8.17
N MET A 513 -20.25 19.06 -7.41
CA MET A 513 -20.11 17.80 -6.67
C MET A 513 -20.60 17.90 -5.21
N LYS A 514 -20.75 19.10 -4.65
CA LYS A 514 -21.08 19.32 -3.23
C LYS A 514 -22.28 18.50 -2.75
N ARG A 515 -23.32 18.34 -3.56
CA ARG A 515 -24.54 17.58 -3.21
C ARG A 515 -24.37 16.06 -3.21
N PHE A 516 -23.28 15.56 -3.78
CA PHE A 516 -22.98 14.15 -3.91
C PHE A 516 -21.92 13.68 -2.90
N THR A 517 -21.40 14.59 -2.07
CA THR A 517 -20.43 14.28 -1.02
C THR A 517 -21.07 14.40 0.36
N SER A 518 -20.41 13.81 1.35
CA SER A 518 -20.76 13.93 2.77
C SER A 518 -19.99 15.06 3.48
N LEU A 519 -19.27 15.90 2.73
CA LEU A 519 -18.43 16.98 3.26
C LEU A 519 -19.28 18.01 4.01
N ASN A 520 -18.86 18.36 5.22
CA ASN A 520 -19.39 19.54 5.89
C ASN A 520 -18.82 20.83 5.26
N ASP A 521 -19.33 21.99 5.66
CA ASP A 521 -18.92 23.26 5.07
C ASP A 521 -17.44 23.62 5.31
N GLU A 522 -16.86 23.23 6.46
CA GLU A 522 -15.44 23.48 6.74
C GLU A 522 -14.52 22.58 5.91
N GLN A 523 -14.86 21.30 5.81
CA GLN A 523 -14.17 20.35 4.94
C GLN A 523 -14.23 20.77 3.47
N TYR A 524 -15.40 21.23 3.02
CA TYR A 524 -15.58 21.77 1.67
C TYR A 524 -14.67 22.98 1.43
N ARG A 525 -14.63 23.93 2.36
CA ARG A 525 -13.79 25.14 2.24
C ARG A 525 -12.31 24.80 2.21
N LEU A 526 -11.85 23.94 3.11
CA LEU A 526 -10.46 23.53 3.18
C LEU A 526 -10.04 22.76 1.92
N LEU A 527 -10.90 21.85 1.44
CA LEU A 527 -10.69 21.14 0.19
C LEU A 527 -10.63 22.10 -1.01
N LEU A 528 -11.54 23.08 -1.07
CA LEU A 528 -11.51 24.08 -2.12
C LEU A 528 -10.21 24.90 -2.08
N ALA A 529 -9.81 25.38 -0.90
CA ALA A 529 -8.57 26.11 -0.72
C ALA A 529 -7.36 25.28 -1.18
N TYR A 530 -7.30 23.99 -0.82
CA TYR A 530 -6.27 23.08 -1.29
C TYR A 530 -6.23 22.99 -2.82
N LEU A 531 -7.37 22.69 -3.46
CA LEU A 531 -7.45 22.55 -4.92
C LEU A 531 -7.08 23.85 -5.65
N GLN A 532 -7.43 25.00 -5.08
CA GLN A 532 -7.08 26.30 -5.65
C GLN A 532 -5.59 26.66 -5.46
N ASN A 533 -4.97 26.29 -4.34
CA ASN A 533 -3.54 26.52 -4.11
C ASN A 533 -2.64 25.52 -4.88
N HIS A 534 -3.22 24.47 -5.44
CA HIS A 534 -2.53 23.48 -6.28
C HIS A 534 -3.05 23.48 -7.73
N SER A 535 -3.71 24.57 -8.14
CA SER A 535 -4.19 24.78 -9.50
C SER A 535 -3.06 25.19 -10.44
N ARG A 536 -3.32 25.14 -11.74
CA ARG A 536 -2.32 25.48 -12.77
C ARG A 536 -1.71 26.87 -12.65
N ASP A 537 -2.51 27.83 -12.20
CA ASP A 537 -2.23 29.27 -12.18
C ASP A 537 -1.82 29.81 -10.79
N VAL A 538 -1.58 28.92 -9.83
CA VAL A 538 -1.17 29.27 -8.45
C VAL A 538 -0.14 28.29 -7.88
N GLY A 539 -0.27 27.00 -8.18
CA GLY A 539 0.57 25.95 -7.61
C GLY A 539 2.03 26.02 -8.05
N PRO A 540 2.87 25.05 -7.64
CA PRO A 540 4.32 25.06 -7.86
C PRO A 540 4.78 25.26 -9.32
N LEU A 541 3.90 24.94 -10.28
CA LEU A 541 4.15 25.09 -11.72
C LEU A 541 3.97 26.53 -12.23
N ALA A 542 3.27 27.40 -11.49
CA ALA A 542 3.09 28.81 -11.83
C ALA A 542 4.35 29.65 -11.56
N GLU A 543 5.28 29.16 -10.73
CA GLU A 543 6.59 29.81 -10.48
C GLU A 543 7.66 29.45 -11.54
N ALA A 544 7.33 28.55 -12.48
CA ALA A 544 8.26 28.04 -13.50
C ALA A 544 8.08 28.68 -14.90
N GLU A 545 7.06 29.53 -15.08
CA GLU A 545 6.86 30.42 -16.25
C GLU A 545 7.15 31.88 -15.86
#